data_AF-A0A5C9C723-F1
#
_entry.id   AF-A0A5C9C723-F1
#
_cell.length_a   1.000
_cell.length_b   1.000
_cell.length_c   1.000
_cell.angle_alpha   90.00
_cell.angle_beta   90.00
_cell.angle_gamma   90.00
#
_symmetry.space_group_name_H-M   'P 1'
#
loop_
_entity.id
_entity.type
_entity.pdbx_description
1 polymer ?
#
loop_
_entity_poly.entity_id
_entity_poly.type
_entity_poly.pdbx_seq_one_letter_code
_entity_poly.pdbx_strand_id
1 'polypeptide(L)'
;MLFCCIAATTLQANDSIIVKKDARLDLLSAKQALINKRSLMMTSTGLYKGFRLQVVSTTSRDNAQRIKTDLMNKFPEQKSYLSFQSPNFKVRIGNFLKK
;
A
#
# COMPACT_ATOMS: atom_id res chain seq x y z
N MET A 1 65.99 26.92 30.94
CA MET A 1 65.16 26.37 29.85
C MET A 1 65.41 24.87 29.81
N LEU A 2 64.52 24.05 30.37
CA LEU A 2 63.33 23.49 29.70
C LEU A 2 63.70 22.35 28.76
N PHE A 3 63.49 21.09 29.21
CA PHE A 3 62.69 20.09 28.49
C PHE A 3 62.56 18.81 29.36
N CYS A 4 61.42 18.66 30.04
CA CYS A 4 61.02 17.39 30.66
C CYS A 4 60.06 16.72 29.68
N CYS A 5 60.54 15.68 28.98
CA CYS A 5 59.72 14.89 28.06
C CYS A 5 58.79 13.97 28.87
N ILE A 6 57.55 14.42 29.09
CA ILE A 6 56.47 13.58 29.61
C ILE A 6 55.99 12.70 28.47
N ALA A 7 56.36 11.43 28.47
CA ALA A 7 55.78 10.43 27.58
C ALA A 7 54.32 10.18 28.01
N ALA A 8 53.36 10.70 27.24
CA ALA A 8 51.95 10.38 27.42
C ALA A 8 51.69 8.95 26.91
N THR A 9 51.55 7.99 27.82
CA THR A 9 50.96 6.69 27.50
C THR A 9 49.47 6.89 27.25
N THR A 10 49.04 6.77 26.00
CA THR A 10 47.62 6.67 25.67
C THR A 10 47.14 5.26 26.01
N LEU A 11 46.44 5.12 27.14
CA LEU A 11 45.62 3.93 27.41
C LEU A 11 44.43 3.96 26.44
N GLN A 12 44.54 3.24 25.31
CA GLN A 12 43.36 2.93 24.51
C GLN A 12 42.57 1.81 25.21
N ALA A 13 41.51 2.20 25.91
CA ALA A 13 40.49 1.27 26.34
C ALA A 13 39.75 0.75 25.09
N ASN A 14 40.12 -0.45 24.63
CA ASN A 14 39.35 -1.21 23.65
C ASN A 14 38.13 -1.80 24.36
N ASP A 15 37.16 -0.96 24.73
CA ASP A 15 35.88 -1.42 25.25
C ASP A 15 35.12 -2.12 24.12
N SER A 16 35.35 -3.43 24.00
CA SER A 16 34.66 -4.28 23.04
C SER A 16 33.22 -4.49 23.51
N ILE A 17 32.30 -3.68 22.99
CA ILE A 17 30.87 -3.82 23.24
C ILE A 17 30.36 -5.02 22.41
N ILE A 18 30.19 -6.17 23.06
CA ILE A 18 29.63 -7.37 22.43
C ILE A 18 28.11 -7.22 22.37
N VAL A 19 27.58 -6.76 21.23
CA VAL A 19 26.14 -6.63 21.00
C VAL A 19 25.55 -7.99 20.63
N LYS A 20 24.89 -8.65 21.58
CA LYS A 20 24.14 -9.90 21.35
C LYS A 20 22.69 -9.58 20.99
N LYS A 21 22.35 -9.62 19.69
CA LYS A 21 20.96 -9.48 19.24
C LYS A 21 20.17 -10.78 19.42
N ASP A 22 18.90 -10.67 19.79
CA ASP A 22 17.95 -11.79 19.78
C ASP A 22 17.48 -12.06 18.33
N ALA A 23 17.55 -13.31 17.89
CA ALA A 23 17.08 -13.72 16.56
C ALA A 23 15.59 -13.44 16.33
N ARG A 24 14.78 -13.33 17.40
CA ARG A 24 13.35 -12.98 17.31
C ARG A 24 13.13 -11.56 16.79
N LEU A 25 14.10 -10.66 16.97
CA LEU A 25 14.03 -9.29 16.49
C LEU A 25 14.04 -9.21 14.96
N ASP A 26 14.85 -10.06 14.32
CA ASP A 26 14.92 -10.15 12.86
C ASP A 26 13.57 -10.65 12.30
N LEU A 27 12.96 -11.65 12.96
CA LEU A 27 11.64 -12.17 12.59
C LEU A 27 10.55 -11.10 12.74
N LEU A 28 10.59 -10.31 13.82
CA LEU A 28 9.64 -9.22 14.04
C LEU A 28 9.78 -8.14 12.96
N SER A 29 11.01 -7.75 12.65
CA SER A 29 11.31 -6.77 11.60
C SER A 29 10.80 -7.24 10.23
N ALA A 30 11.00 -8.51 9.90
CA ALA A 30 10.47 -9.10 8.67
C ALA A 30 8.93 -9.08 8.64
N LYS A 31 8.26 -9.45 9.74
CA LYS A 31 6.80 -9.38 9.85
C LYS A 31 6.28 -7.94 9.72
N GLN A 32 6.94 -6.99 10.36
CA GLN A 32 6.57 -5.58 10.27
C GLN A 32 6.70 -5.07 8.83
N ALA A 33 7.76 -5.44 8.12
CA ALA A 33 7.94 -5.08 6.71
C ALA A 33 6.80 -5.62 5.83
N LEU A 34 6.34 -6.86 6.08
CA LEU A 34 5.20 -7.44 5.37
C LEU A 34 3.89 -6.70 5.66
N ILE A 35 3.64 -6.36 6.92
CA ILE A 35 2.46 -5.58 7.33
C ILE A 35 2.48 -4.20 6.68
N ASN A 36 3.63 -3.52 6.71
CA ASN A 36 3.81 -2.22 6.07
C ASN A 36 3.51 -2.30 4.57
N LYS A 37 4.06 -3.29 3.85
CA LYS A 37 3.77 -3.51 2.42
C LYS A 37 2.27 -3.66 2.14
N ARG A 38 1.55 -4.41 2.97
CA ARG A 38 0.09 -4.56 2.83
C ARG A 38 -0.64 -3.26 3.15
N SER A 39 -0.26 -2.58 4.23
CA SER A 39 -0.88 -1.33 4.65
C SER A 39 -0.68 -0.20 3.63
N LEU A 40 0.45 -0.17 2.92
CA LEU A 40 0.70 0.80 1.85
C LEU A 40 -0.32 0.70 0.70
N MET A 41 -0.81 -0.51 0.44
CA MET A 41 -1.83 -0.80 -0.59
C MET A 41 -3.25 -0.47 -0.13
N MET A 42 -3.45 -0.12 1.14
CA MET A 42 -4.76 0.25 1.68
C MET A 42 -4.91 1.76 1.84
N THR A 43 -6.14 2.25 1.74
CA THR A 43 -6.56 3.61 2.06
C THR A 43 -6.74 3.76 3.57
N SER A 44 -6.83 5.00 4.06
CA SER A 44 -7.16 5.30 5.46
C SER A 44 -8.49 4.69 5.92
N THR A 45 -9.40 4.41 4.98
CA THR A 45 -10.70 3.76 5.21
C THR A 45 -10.63 2.23 5.19
N GLY A 46 -9.44 1.63 5.05
CA GLY A 46 -9.25 0.17 5.01
C GLY A 46 -9.61 -0.49 3.67
N LEU A 47 -9.86 0.28 2.62
CA LEU A 47 -10.11 -0.24 1.28
C LEU A 47 -8.79 -0.38 0.51
N TYR A 48 -8.71 -1.30 -0.45
CA TYR A 48 -7.54 -1.37 -1.33
C TYR A 48 -7.51 -0.18 -2.30
N LYS A 49 -6.33 0.43 -2.45
CA LYS A 49 -6.05 1.46 -3.44
C LYS A 49 -6.16 0.84 -4.84
N GLY A 50 -7.04 1.40 -5.65
CA GLY A 50 -7.31 0.96 -7.01
C GLY A 50 -8.31 1.87 -7.69
N PHE A 51 -8.78 1.47 -8.86
CA PHE A 51 -9.76 2.22 -9.65
C PHE A 51 -10.78 1.30 -10.33
N ARG A 52 -11.85 1.92 -10.81
CA ARG A 52 -12.89 1.29 -11.62
C ARG A 52 -13.03 2.06 -12.92
N LEU A 53 -13.25 1.38 -14.02
CA LEU A 53 -13.44 2.02 -15.32
C LEU A 53 -14.90 2.43 -15.46
N GLN A 54 -15.15 3.70 -15.78
CA GLN A 54 -16.50 4.17 -16.08
C GLN A 54 -16.78 3.96 -17.57
N VAL A 55 -17.83 3.18 -17.87
CA VAL A 55 -18.20 2.83 -19.24
C VAL A 55 -19.23 3.80 -19.80
N VAL A 56 -20.25 4.16 -19.01
CA VAL A 56 -21.30 5.09 -19.43
C VAL A 56 -21.73 6.00 -18.30
N SER A 57 -22.15 7.21 -18.66
CA SER A 57 -22.87 8.16 -17.81
C SER A 57 -24.10 8.63 -18.57
N THR A 58 -25.31 8.27 -18.12
CA THR A 58 -26.57 8.55 -18.83
C THR A 58 -27.66 8.98 -17.86
N THR A 59 -28.64 9.78 -18.30
CA THR A 59 -29.81 10.15 -17.50
C THR A 59 -30.87 9.03 -17.45
N SER A 60 -30.89 8.13 -18.43
CA SER A 60 -31.85 7.04 -18.53
C SER A 60 -31.42 5.84 -17.68
N ARG A 61 -32.29 5.45 -16.74
CA ARG A 61 -32.09 4.26 -15.89
C ARG A 61 -32.04 2.98 -16.72
N ASP A 62 -32.93 2.85 -17.70
CA ASP A 62 -33.08 1.62 -18.50
C ASP A 62 -31.84 1.38 -19.35
N ASN A 63 -31.29 2.43 -19.96
CA ASN A 63 -30.05 2.31 -20.72
C ASN A 63 -28.88 1.90 -19.82
N ALA A 64 -28.79 2.45 -18.60
CA ALA A 64 -27.76 2.07 -17.64
C ALA A 64 -27.91 0.60 -17.20
N GLN A 65 -29.13 0.10 -17.01
CA GLN A 65 -29.39 -1.30 -16.65
C GLN A 65 -29.07 -2.27 -17.79
N ARG A 66 -29.41 -1.92 -19.03
CA ARG A 66 -29.06 -2.70 -20.22
C ARG A 66 -27.54 -2.84 -20.34
N ILE A 67 -26.81 -1.73 -20.29
CA ILE A 67 -25.34 -1.73 -20.37
C ILE A 67 -24.73 -2.52 -19.20
N LYS A 68 -25.27 -2.40 -17.98
CA LYS A 68 -24.80 -3.21 -16.84
C LYS A 68 -24.94 -4.71 -17.13
N THR A 69 -26.07 -5.12 -17.69
CA THR A 69 -26.35 -6.53 -18.02
C THR A 69 -25.41 -7.02 -19.13
N ASP A 70 -25.22 -6.22 -20.17
CA ASP A 70 -24.29 -6.53 -21.25
C ASP A 70 -22.85 -6.72 -20.75
N LEU A 71 -22.41 -5.85 -19.82
CA LEU A 71 -21.09 -5.95 -19.19
C LEU A 71 -20.96 -7.20 -18.32
N MET A 72 -22.00 -7.59 -17.58
CA MET A 72 -22.00 -8.83 -16.79
C MET A 72 -21.89 -10.06 -17.68
N ASN A 73 -22.57 -10.05 -18.83
CA ASN A 73 -22.54 -11.17 -19.77
C ASN A 73 -21.20 -11.28 -20.50
N LYS A 74 -20.62 -10.15 -20.92
CA LYS A 74 -19.33 -10.11 -21.65
C LYS A 74 -18.12 -10.36 -20.74
N PHE A 75 -18.18 -9.90 -19.49
CA PHE A 75 -17.06 -9.96 -18.54
C PHE A 75 -17.52 -10.58 -17.21
N PRO A 76 -17.80 -11.89 -17.17
CA PRO A 76 -18.32 -12.55 -15.96
C PRO A 76 -17.35 -12.50 -14.77
N GLU A 77 -16.04 -12.39 -15.03
CA GLU A 77 -15.02 -12.26 -13.98
C GLU A 77 -15.02 -10.89 -13.30
N GLN A 78 -15.51 -9.86 -13.99
CA GLN A 78 -15.44 -8.47 -13.52
C GLN A 78 -16.80 -8.01 -13.01
N LYS A 79 -16.83 -7.50 -11.77
CA LYS A 79 -18.06 -6.95 -11.21
C LYS A 79 -18.45 -5.65 -11.93
N SER A 80 -19.72 -5.55 -12.30
CA SER A 80 -20.32 -4.31 -12.80
C SER A 80 -21.08 -3.58 -11.70
N TYR A 81 -20.96 -2.27 -11.67
CA TYR A 81 -21.52 -1.39 -10.64
C TYR A 81 -22.34 -0.31 -11.31
N LEU A 82 -23.52 -0.04 -10.76
CA LEU A 82 -24.36 1.07 -11.17
C LEU A 82 -24.52 2.00 -9.95
N SER A 83 -24.13 3.26 -10.11
CA SER A 83 -24.31 4.28 -9.09
C SER A 83 -25.09 5.44 -9.68
N PHE A 84 -26.10 5.92 -8.95
CA PHE A 84 -26.80 7.15 -9.31
C PHE A 84 -26.12 8.34 -8.64
N GLN A 85 -25.71 9.31 -9.44
CA GLN A 85 -25.22 10.61 -8.98
C GLN A 85 -25.99 11.65 -9.76
N SER A 86 -26.96 12.31 -9.12
CA SER A 86 -27.83 13.29 -9.79
C SER A 86 -27.02 14.24 -10.66
N PRO A 87 -27.38 14.41 -11.95
CA PRO A 87 -28.58 13.90 -12.64
C PRO A 87 -28.40 12.55 -13.37
N ASN A 88 -27.23 11.91 -13.28
CA ASN A 88 -26.83 10.80 -14.15
C ASN A 88 -26.65 9.46 -13.41
N PHE A 89 -26.95 8.37 -14.10
CA PHE A 89 -26.52 7.01 -13.78
C PHE A 89 -25.15 6.74 -14.37
N LYS A 90 -24.20 6.37 -13.50
CA LYS A 90 -22.84 5.99 -13.87
C LYS A 90 -22.69 4.48 -13.75
N VAL A 91 -22.31 3.83 -14.85
CA VAL A 91 -21.97 2.40 -14.85
C VAL A 91 -20.47 2.26 -14.88
N ARG A 92 -19.93 1.49 -13.92
CA ARG A 92 -18.50 1.22 -13.78
C ARG A 92 -18.25 -0.28 -13.75
N ILE A 93 -17.05 -0.70 -14.14
CA ILE A 93 -16.65 -2.10 -14.17
C ILE A 93 -15.30 -2.31 -13.50
N GLY A 94 -15.18 -3.48 -12.87
CA GLY A 94 -13.93 -4.03 -12.35
C GLY A 94 -13.47 -3.41 -11.03
N ASN A 95 -12.39 -3.98 -10.51
CA ASN A 95 -11.59 -3.41 -9.43
C ASN A 95 -10.13 -3.60 -9.82
N PHE A 96 -9.54 -2.59 -10.46
CA PHE A 96 -8.19 -2.65 -10.99
C PHE A 96 -7.21 -2.02 -9.99
N LEU A 97 -6.06 -2.67 -9.79
CA LEU A 97 -5.02 -2.18 -8.87
C LEU A 97 -3.97 -1.31 -9.57
N LYS A 98 -3.77 -1.53 -10.88
CA LYS A 98 -2.73 -0.87 -11.68
C LYS A 98 -3.35 -0.30 -12.96
N LYS A 99 -2.90 0.91 -13.32
CA LYS A 99 -3.37 1.66 -14.50
C LYS A 99 -2.80 1.04 -15.77
#